data_AF-A0A4R4MFE2-F1
#
_entry.id   AF-A0A4R4MFE2-F1
#
_cell.length_a   1.000
_cell.length_b   1.000
_cell.length_c   1.000
_cell.angle_alpha   90.00
_cell.angle_beta   90.00
_cell.angle_gamma   90.00
#
_symmetry.space_group_name_H-M   'P 1'
#
loop_
_entity.id
_entity.type
_entity.pdbx_description
1 polymer ?
#
loop_
_entity_poly.entity_id
_entity_poly.type
_entity_poly.pdbx_seq_one_letter_code
_entity_poly.pdbx_strand_id
1 'polypeptide(L)'
;MDEGVFGRAARERAVAGVEAEIARLCEELAEGRGIGLGAGREMVGGAMSEFLADFFDLVRAKGSRRAMEGMVVLPLLVHATETWPGGVHRSPARPIAVVHLLWWAAARHLDDLTDGPGAPSPGSAAAGKKILTALAVGSHLPARLVADLPVSGEVRARLGDEVSRGWLDAVDGQLRDLTERASAATPESVLRAYEGKTGAPYAMAAASAACLAGADDGRVTGWRSFGRALGVLRQLVNDQRDIDSGRHEDLANGTATYLLVHLLTSLPAGRRREALALHAAARHSGSARAELAAWMLDEEVLDSYAASVAPLGDRAHRLLRLLGGEPDRIRELHRLVDETVGHLPGSRLAVAS
;
A
#
# COMPACT_ATOMS: atom_id res chain seq x y z
N MET A 1 -16.07 -2.39 27.69
CA MET A 1 -15.52 -1.41 26.73
C MET A 1 -14.16 -1.04 27.27
N ASP A 2 -13.14 -1.80 26.88
CA ASP A 2 -11.77 -1.57 27.32
C ASP A 2 -11.06 -0.82 26.18
N GLU A 3 -11.03 0.51 26.28
CA GLU A 3 -10.27 1.34 25.34
C GLU A 3 -8.79 1.22 25.70
N GLY A 4 -8.15 0.16 25.19
CA GLY A 4 -6.71 -0.04 25.32
C GLY A 4 -5.90 1.19 24.89
N VAL A 5 -4.60 1.21 25.18
CA VAL A 5 -3.71 2.38 25.05
C VAL A 5 -3.54 2.87 23.58
N PHE A 6 -4.19 2.24 22.60
CA PHE A 6 -4.41 2.74 21.24
C PHE A 6 -5.88 2.62 20.75
N GLY A 7 -6.85 2.92 21.62
CA GLY A 7 -8.27 2.94 21.27
C GLY A 7 -8.59 3.88 20.09
N ARG A 8 -9.83 3.83 19.59
CA ARG A 8 -10.29 4.60 18.42
C ARG A 8 -9.88 6.07 18.47
N ALA A 9 -10.08 6.74 19.61
CA ALA A 9 -9.71 8.14 19.79
C ALA A 9 -8.19 8.39 19.69
N ALA A 10 -7.35 7.44 20.09
CA ALA A 10 -5.90 7.55 19.95
C ALA A 10 -5.46 7.38 18.49
N ARG A 11 -6.09 6.46 17.74
CA ARG A 11 -5.90 6.29 16.30
C ARG A 11 -6.29 7.57 15.54
N GLU A 12 -7.46 8.13 15.84
CA GLU A 12 -7.95 9.37 15.22
C GLU A 12 -7.01 10.55 15.47
N ARG A 13 -6.52 10.72 16.72
CA ARG A 13 -5.53 11.76 17.04
C ARG A 13 -4.19 11.55 16.31
N ALA A 14 -3.76 10.30 16.17
CA ALA A 14 -2.54 9.97 15.46
C ALA A 14 -2.65 10.31 13.96
N VAL A 15 -3.78 9.96 13.35
CA VAL A 15 -4.10 10.27 11.94
C VAL A 15 -4.17 11.78 11.73
N ALA A 16 -4.93 12.50 12.57
CA ALA A 16 -5.02 13.96 12.50
C ALA A 16 -3.64 14.63 12.65
N GLY A 17 -2.75 14.07 13.49
CA GLY A 17 -1.38 14.56 13.64
C GLY A 17 -0.51 14.39 12.38
N VAL A 18 -0.72 13.33 11.60
CA VAL A 18 -0.03 13.12 10.33
C VAL A 18 -0.64 13.99 9.22
N GLU A 19 -1.96 14.13 9.19
CA GLU A 19 -2.65 15.05 8.27
C GLU A 19 -2.19 16.50 8.48
N ALA A 20 -2.02 16.94 9.73
CA ALA A 20 -1.48 18.26 10.05
C ALA A 20 -0.03 18.45 9.58
N GLU A 21 0.81 17.42 9.70
CA GLU A 21 2.20 17.47 9.22
C GLU A 21 2.27 17.60 7.70
N ILE A 22 1.37 16.92 6.99
CA ILE A 22 1.23 16.99 5.54
C ILE A 22 0.70 18.35 5.10
N ALA A 23 -0.29 18.90 5.81
CA ALA A 23 -0.79 20.25 5.53
C ALA A 23 0.34 21.28 5.67
N ARG A 24 1.15 21.18 6.74
CA ARG A 24 2.33 22.04 6.92
C ARG A 24 3.34 21.87 5.77
N LEU A 25 3.59 20.63 5.35
CA LEU A 25 4.47 20.33 4.23
C LEU A 25 3.96 20.97 2.92
N CYS A 26 2.66 20.91 2.65
CA CYS A 26 2.06 21.58 1.50
C CYS A 26 2.24 23.11 1.57
N GLU A 27 1.99 23.72 2.73
CA GLU A 27 2.21 25.16 2.94
C GLU A 27 3.69 25.54 2.70
N GLU A 28 4.63 24.81 3.29
CA GLU A 28 6.06 25.03 3.08
C GLU A 28 6.42 24.94 1.59
N LEU A 29 5.95 23.90 0.89
CA LEU A 29 6.20 23.71 -0.54
C LEU A 29 5.59 24.82 -1.40
N ALA A 30 4.36 25.27 -1.08
CA ALA A 30 3.70 26.38 -1.77
C ALA A 30 4.47 27.69 -1.61
N GLU A 31 5.09 27.88 -0.44
CA GLU A 31 5.93 29.04 -0.12
C GLU A 31 7.38 28.91 -0.59
N GLY A 32 7.73 27.79 -1.23
CA GLY A 32 9.09 27.49 -1.70
C GLY A 32 10.09 27.15 -0.57
N ARG A 33 9.60 26.91 0.64
CA ARG A 33 10.35 26.49 1.82
C ARG A 33 10.34 24.94 1.88
N GLY A 34 11.42 24.29 2.32
CA GLY A 34 11.34 22.85 2.65
C GLY A 34 12.06 21.84 1.75
N ILE A 35 12.83 22.24 0.72
CA ILE A 35 13.72 21.29 -0.02
C ILE A 35 15.21 21.63 0.14
N GLY A 36 15.59 22.28 1.24
CA GLY A 36 16.99 22.60 1.55
C GLY A 36 17.76 23.25 0.41
N LEU A 37 17.08 24.08 -0.37
CA LEU A 37 17.67 25.05 -1.28
C LEU A 37 17.74 26.37 -0.51
N GLY A 38 18.89 27.05 -0.52
CA GLY A 38 19.07 28.32 0.18
C GLY A 38 18.02 29.36 -0.22
N ALA A 39 17.82 30.35 0.66
CA ALA A 39 16.88 31.44 0.43
C ALA A 39 17.08 32.08 -0.97
N GLY A 40 15.99 32.25 -1.71
CA GLY A 40 15.97 33.00 -2.97
C GLY A 40 15.92 32.20 -4.28
N ARG A 41 15.69 30.89 -4.26
CA ARG A 41 15.34 30.13 -5.48
C ARG A 41 13.83 29.98 -5.60
N GLU A 42 13.23 30.59 -6.62
CA GLU A 42 11.88 30.23 -7.07
C GLU A 42 11.89 28.77 -7.52
N MET A 43 11.12 27.93 -6.84
CA MET A 43 11.00 26.51 -7.14
C MET A 43 9.60 26.25 -7.69
N VAL A 44 9.45 25.15 -8.45
CA VAL A 44 8.16 24.58 -8.86
C VAL A 44 7.44 23.91 -7.65
N GLY A 45 7.56 24.49 -6.45
CA GLY A 45 6.97 24.00 -5.20
C GLY A 45 5.45 24.00 -5.22
N GLY A 46 4.86 24.96 -5.93
CA GLY A 46 3.43 25.01 -6.21
C GLY A 46 2.90 23.73 -6.87
N ALA A 47 3.64 23.12 -7.82
CA ALA A 47 3.17 21.88 -8.45
C ALA A 47 3.18 20.68 -7.50
N MET A 48 4.17 20.60 -6.60
CA MET A 48 4.22 19.54 -5.57
C MET A 48 3.13 19.75 -4.52
N SER A 49 2.86 21.00 -4.12
CA SER A 49 1.77 21.33 -3.21
C SER A 49 0.40 21.03 -3.81
N GLU A 50 0.13 21.46 -5.05
CA GLU A 50 -1.10 21.15 -5.80
C GLU A 50 -1.32 19.63 -5.87
N PHE A 51 -0.28 18.89 -6.24
CA PHE A 51 -0.31 17.44 -6.34
C PHE A 51 -0.67 16.75 -5.02
N LEU A 52 -0.07 17.19 -3.91
CA LEU A 52 -0.39 16.64 -2.60
C LEU A 52 -1.81 17.01 -2.18
N ALA A 53 -2.25 18.25 -2.38
CA ALA A 53 -3.61 18.67 -2.08
C ALA A 53 -4.64 17.83 -2.85
N ASP A 54 -4.45 17.65 -4.15
CA ASP A 54 -5.30 16.82 -5.02
C ASP A 54 -5.39 15.37 -4.52
N PHE A 55 -4.26 14.78 -4.13
CA PHE A 55 -4.24 13.43 -3.56
C PHE A 55 -5.07 13.35 -2.28
N PHE A 56 -4.87 14.25 -1.31
CA PHE A 56 -5.59 14.19 -0.04
C PHE A 56 -7.07 14.50 -0.17
N ASP A 57 -7.46 15.40 -1.07
CA ASP A 57 -8.87 15.66 -1.36
C ASP A 57 -9.54 14.47 -2.02
N LEU A 58 -8.85 13.78 -2.93
CA LEU A 58 -9.34 12.55 -3.54
C LEU A 58 -9.50 11.41 -2.52
N VAL A 59 -8.55 11.26 -1.59
CA VAL A 59 -8.66 10.22 -0.55
C VAL A 59 -9.82 10.53 0.41
N ARG A 60 -10.09 11.81 0.71
CA ARG A 60 -11.26 12.24 1.50
C ARG A 60 -12.57 11.98 0.76
N ALA A 61 -12.63 12.30 -0.53
CA ALA A 61 -13.86 12.20 -1.34
C ALA A 61 -14.26 10.75 -1.66
N LYS A 62 -13.31 9.83 -1.89
CA LYS A 62 -13.60 8.45 -2.31
C LYS A 62 -13.92 7.46 -1.17
N GLY A 63 -14.08 7.92 0.07
CA GLY A 63 -14.31 7.02 1.22
C GLY A 63 -13.11 6.13 1.56
N SER A 64 -11.94 6.39 0.97
CA SER A 64 -10.67 5.67 1.18
C SER A 64 -10.01 5.99 2.52
N ARG A 65 -10.68 6.78 3.38
CA ARG A 65 -10.20 7.18 4.71
C ARG A 65 -9.72 5.99 5.54
N ARG A 66 -10.47 4.90 5.57
CA ARG A 66 -10.11 3.69 6.34
C ARG A 66 -8.87 2.96 5.79
N ALA A 67 -8.61 3.03 4.49
CA ALA A 67 -7.38 2.50 3.91
C ALA A 67 -6.17 3.37 4.28
N MET A 68 -6.34 4.69 4.23
CA MET A 68 -5.32 5.66 4.65
C MET A 68 -4.99 5.52 6.15
N GLU A 69 -6.00 5.31 7.00
CA GLU A 69 -5.83 5.06 8.43
C GLU A 69 -4.87 3.90 8.69
N GLY A 70 -4.99 2.79 7.96
CA GLY A 70 -4.08 1.65 8.07
C GLY A 70 -2.63 1.98 7.66
N MET A 71 -2.46 2.77 6.60
CA MET A 71 -1.14 3.22 6.12
C MET A 71 -0.45 4.13 7.13
N VAL A 72 -1.22 5.00 7.80
CA VAL A 72 -0.72 5.92 8.83
C VAL A 72 -0.42 5.20 10.13
N VAL A 73 -1.34 4.34 10.58
CA VAL A 73 -1.26 3.71 11.89
C VAL A 73 -0.14 2.68 11.98
N LEU A 74 0.16 1.96 10.88
CA LEU A 74 1.20 0.93 10.86
C LEU A 74 2.56 1.39 11.41
N PRO A 75 3.25 2.40 10.83
CA PRO A 75 4.56 2.82 11.33
C PRO A 75 4.50 3.34 12.77
N LEU A 76 3.37 3.92 13.19
CA LEU A 76 3.20 4.41 14.56
C LEU A 76 3.08 3.27 15.57
N LEU A 77 2.33 2.22 15.24
CA LEU A 77 2.21 1.01 16.07
C LEU A 77 3.52 0.24 16.14
N VAL A 78 4.22 0.07 15.01
CA VAL A 78 5.53 -0.61 14.98
C VAL A 78 6.52 0.11 15.89
N HIS A 79 6.70 1.41 15.69
CA HIS A 79 7.61 2.18 16.53
C HIS A 79 7.22 2.12 18.01
N ALA A 80 5.92 2.26 18.32
CA ALA A 80 5.46 2.22 19.71
C ALA A 80 5.69 0.84 20.37
N THR A 81 5.62 -0.24 19.58
CA THR A 81 5.91 -1.61 20.04
C THR A 81 7.39 -1.75 20.42
N GLU A 82 8.28 -1.16 19.61
CA GLU A 82 9.73 -1.22 19.81
C GLU A 82 10.23 -0.35 20.96
N THR A 83 9.60 0.79 21.23
CA THR A 83 10.08 1.70 22.29
C THR A 83 9.50 1.41 23.68
N TRP A 84 8.68 0.38 23.85
CA TRP A 84 8.15 -0.01 25.16
C TRP A 84 9.21 -0.72 26.03
N PRO A 85 9.26 -0.50 27.36
CA PRO A 85 8.47 0.40 28.22
C PRO A 85 9.06 1.82 28.39
N GLY A 86 10.22 2.12 27.79
CA GLY A 86 10.97 3.35 28.02
C GLY A 86 10.61 4.55 27.13
N GLY A 87 9.70 4.39 26.17
CA GLY A 87 9.38 5.38 25.16
C GLY A 87 8.46 6.48 25.70
N VAL A 88 9.03 7.66 25.95
CA VAL A 88 8.28 8.89 26.24
C VAL A 88 7.24 9.12 25.13
N HIS A 89 5.99 9.42 25.52
CA HIS A 89 4.75 9.51 24.71
C HIS A 89 4.73 10.45 23.47
N ARG A 90 5.86 10.89 22.93
CA ARG A 90 5.91 11.64 21.66
C ARG A 90 6.11 10.64 20.55
N SER A 91 5.15 10.49 19.63
CA SER A 91 5.24 9.54 18.52
C SER A 91 6.31 9.99 17.51
N PRO A 92 7.53 9.43 17.54
CA PRO A 92 8.65 9.91 16.71
C PRO A 92 8.49 9.45 15.26
N ALA A 93 7.63 8.46 15.00
CA ALA A 93 7.44 7.84 13.69
C ALA A 93 6.45 8.57 12.76
N ARG A 94 5.92 9.75 13.14
CA ARG A 94 5.11 10.57 12.22
C ARG A 94 5.82 10.86 10.89
N PRO A 95 7.12 11.20 10.84
CA PRO A 95 7.82 11.39 9.57
C PRO A 95 7.82 10.13 8.70
N ILE A 96 7.86 8.93 9.29
CA ILE A 96 7.78 7.67 8.54
C ILE A 96 6.38 7.47 7.96
N ALA A 97 5.33 7.83 8.72
CA ALA A 97 3.96 7.82 8.21
C ALA A 97 3.78 8.81 7.05
N VAL A 98 4.39 10.00 7.13
CA VAL A 98 4.41 10.98 6.03
C VAL A 98 5.13 10.39 4.82
N VAL A 99 6.35 9.86 4.97
CA VAL A 99 7.09 9.20 3.89
C VAL A 99 6.28 8.10 3.22
N HIS A 100 5.59 7.27 4.00
CA HIS A 100 4.73 6.22 3.48
C HIS A 100 3.56 6.79 2.66
N LEU A 101 2.92 7.88 3.11
CA LEU A 101 1.85 8.53 2.37
C LEU A 101 2.35 9.25 1.10
N LEU A 102 3.52 9.87 1.13
CA LEU A 102 4.13 10.48 -0.05
C LEU A 102 4.43 9.43 -1.13
N TRP A 103 4.86 8.23 -0.71
CA TRP A 103 5.01 7.09 -1.61
C TRP A 103 3.68 6.72 -2.28
N TRP A 104 2.60 6.57 -1.49
CA TRP A 104 1.27 6.23 -2.02
C TRP A 104 0.70 7.32 -2.94
N ALA A 105 0.95 8.59 -2.63
CA ALA A 105 0.57 9.70 -3.49
C ALA A 105 1.28 9.59 -4.85
N ALA A 106 2.61 9.36 -4.84
CA ALA A 106 3.38 9.18 -6.06
C ALA A 106 2.92 7.95 -6.87
N ALA A 107 2.78 6.80 -6.23
CA ALA A 107 2.37 5.55 -6.87
C ALA A 107 1.00 5.70 -7.56
N ARG A 108 0.01 6.26 -6.85
CA ARG A 108 -1.34 6.47 -7.41
C ARG A 108 -1.31 7.35 -8.66
N HIS A 109 -0.53 8.42 -8.64
CA HIS A 109 -0.43 9.32 -9.79
C HIS A 109 0.29 8.67 -10.98
N LEU A 110 1.26 7.78 -10.74
CA LEU A 110 1.94 7.02 -11.78
C LEU A 110 1.01 5.94 -12.37
N ASP A 111 0.23 5.25 -11.54
CA ASP A 111 -0.78 4.29 -11.99
C ASP A 111 -1.91 4.97 -12.78
N ASP A 112 -2.41 6.13 -12.33
CA ASP A 112 -3.45 6.89 -13.05
C ASP A 112 -2.96 7.38 -14.44
N LEU A 113 -1.64 7.48 -14.67
CA LEU A 113 -1.07 7.79 -15.99
C LEU A 113 -1.13 6.60 -16.95
N THR A 114 -1.09 5.37 -16.44
CA THR A 114 -1.15 4.15 -17.26
C THR A 114 -2.58 3.68 -17.46
N ASP A 115 -3.42 3.81 -16.43
CA ASP A 115 -4.69 3.10 -16.32
C ASP A 115 -5.91 4.04 -16.27
N GLY A 116 -5.71 5.35 -16.08
CA GLY A 116 -6.77 6.30 -15.81
C GLY A 116 -7.60 6.71 -17.04
N PRO A 117 -8.94 6.83 -16.92
CA PRO A 117 -9.76 7.43 -17.97
C PRO A 117 -9.36 8.90 -18.18
N GLY A 118 -8.96 9.25 -19.39
CA GLY A 118 -8.44 10.59 -19.70
C GLY A 118 -6.98 10.81 -19.33
N ALA A 119 -6.18 9.73 -19.21
CA ALA A 119 -4.74 9.82 -19.11
C ALA A 119 -4.17 10.76 -20.21
N PRO A 120 -3.26 11.69 -19.87
CA PRO A 120 -2.70 12.60 -20.86
C PRO A 120 -2.02 11.83 -21.97
N SER A 121 -2.08 12.34 -23.21
CA SER A 121 -1.39 11.70 -24.33
C SER A 121 0.10 11.48 -24.01
N PRO A 122 0.66 10.31 -24.35
CA PRO A 122 2.09 10.04 -24.17
C PRO A 122 2.93 11.17 -24.78
N GLY A 123 3.92 11.66 -24.03
CA GLY A 123 4.79 12.76 -24.47
C GLY A 123 4.22 14.17 -24.33
N SER A 124 3.01 14.35 -23.78
CA SER A 124 2.46 15.67 -23.49
C SER A 124 3.17 16.35 -22.32
N ALA A 125 3.20 17.70 -22.32
CA ALA A 125 3.72 18.47 -21.19
C ALA A 125 2.98 18.17 -19.87
N ALA A 126 1.68 17.85 -19.94
CA ALA A 126 0.89 17.44 -18.79
C ALA A 126 1.34 16.09 -18.21
N ALA A 127 1.64 15.10 -19.06
CA ALA A 127 2.26 13.84 -18.62
C ALA A 127 3.63 14.10 -17.98
N GLY A 128 4.45 14.94 -18.61
CA GLY A 128 5.76 15.35 -18.08
C GLY A 128 5.68 15.99 -16.69
N LYS A 129 4.76 16.94 -16.47
CA LYS A 129 4.52 17.57 -15.16
C LYS A 129 4.16 16.51 -14.10
N LYS A 130 3.24 15.59 -14.41
CA LYS A 130 2.81 14.54 -13.46
C LYS A 130 3.95 13.59 -13.09
N ILE A 131 4.73 13.12 -14.06
CA ILE A 131 5.87 12.22 -13.83
C ILE A 131 6.92 12.89 -12.94
N LEU A 132 7.33 14.11 -13.28
CA LEU A 132 8.34 14.84 -12.51
C LEU A 132 7.87 15.14 -11.09
N THR A 133 6.59 15.46 -10.92
CA THR A 133 6.01 15.73 -9.60
C THR A 133 5.95 14.46 -8.76
N ALA A 134 5.50 13.34 -9.32
CA ALA A 134 5.48 12.06 -8.63
C ALA A 134 6.89 11.60 -8.23
N LEU A 135 7.90 11.81 -9.08
CA LEU A 135 9.30 11.52 -8.74
C LEU A 135 9.82 12.41 -7.59
N ALA A 136 9.51 13.71 -7.63
CA ALA A 136 9.94 14.64 -6.59
C ALA A 136 9.28 14.33 -5.24
N VAL A 137 7.95 14.16 -5.25
CA VAL A 137 7.13 13.86 -4.06
C VAL A 137 7.43 12.46 -3.51
N GLY A 138 7.58 11.47 -4.39
CA GLY A 138 7.77 10.09 -4.01
C GLY A 138 9.17 9.74 -3.54
N SER A 139 10.21 10.38 -4.11
CA SER A 139 11.60 9.97 -3.90
C SER A 139 12.46 11.04 -3.25
N HIS A 140 12.46 12.27 -3.79
CA HIS A 140 13.35 13.32 -3.30
C HIS A 140 12.88 13.95 -1.99
N LEU A 141 11.57 14.18 -1.85
CA LEU A 141 11.01 14.77 -0.64
C LEU A 141 11.17 13.83 0.57
N PRO A 142 10.89 12.51 0.49
CA PRO A 142 11.24 11.56 1.54
C PRO A 142 12.71 11.55 1.92
N ALA A 143 13.62 11.60 0.93
CA ALA A 143 15.05 11.64 1.20
C ALA A 143 15.44 12.90 2.01
N ARG A 144 14.84 14.05 1.70
CA ARG A 144 15.02 15.29 2.48
C ARG A 144 14.45 15.16 3.88
N LEU A 145 13.22 14.65 4.03
CA LEU A 145 12.60 14.44 5.33
C LEU A 145 13.47 13.55 6.23
N VAL A 146 14.01 12.45 5.69
CA VAL A 146 14.95 11.57 6.40
C VAL A 146 16.27 12.28 6.73
N ALA A 147 16.80 13.08 5.81
CA ALA A 147 18.04 13.84 6.01
C ALA A 147 17.94 14.88 7.13
N ASP A 148 16.75 15.43 7.39
CA ASP A 148 16.53 16.48 8.38
C ASP A 148 16.11 15.93 9.76
N LEU A 149 15.87 14.62 9.90
CA LEU A 149 15.50 14.02 11.19
C LEU A 149 16.60 14.22 12.25
N PRO A 150 16.26 14.52 13.52
CA PRO A 150 17.24 14.66 14.60
C PRO A 150 17.67 13.28 15.15
N VAL A 151 18.29 12.46 14.31
CA VAL A 151 18.75 11.09 14.61
C VAL A 151 20.25 10.93 14.34
N SER A 152 20.85 9.85 14.85
CA SER A 152 22.25 9.53 14.56
C SER A 152 22.49 9.29 13.07
N GLY A 153 23.73 9.46 12.62
CA GLY A 153 24.11 9.21 11.21
C GLY A 153 23.83 7.77 10.77
N GLU A 154 23.98 6.81 11.69
CA GLU A 154 23.67 5.39 11.45
C GLU A 154 22.18 5.16 11.22
N VAL A 155 21.30 5.65 12.11
CA VAL A 155 19.84 5.53 11.94
C VAL A 155 19.40 6.22 10.65
N ARG A 156 19.94 7.40 10.35
CA ARG A 156 19.66 8.13 9.11
C ARG A 156 20.03 7.32 7.86
N ALA A 157 21.20 6.69 7.85
CA ALA A 157 21.65 5.84 6.75
C ALA A 157 20.74 4.63 6.57
N ARG A 158 20.35 3.96 7.67
CA ARG A 158 19.39 2.82 7.63
C ARG A 158 18.02 3.25 7.08
N LEU A 159 17.51 4.40 7.49
CA LEU A 159 16.26 4.94 6.94
C LEU A 159 16.36 5.25 5.44
N GLY A 160 17.49 5.81 5.00
CA GLY A 160 17.77 6.03 3.57
C GLY A 160 17.79 4.72 2.77
N ASP A 161 18.41 3.66 3.30
CA ASP A 161 18.41 2.33 2.67
C ASP A 161 16.99 1.75 2.56
N GLU A 162 16.18 1.82 3.63
CA GLU A 162 14.81 1.31 3.60
C GLU A 162 13.94 2.05 2.56
N VAL A 163 14.06 3.38 2.46
CA VAL A 163 13.31 4.16 1.46
C VAL A 163 13.74 3.78 0.05
N SER A 164 15.06 3.68 -0.20
CA SER A 164 15.58 3.29 -1.52
C SER A 164 15.18 1.87 -1.89
N ARG A 165 15.29 0.93 -0.95
CA ARG A 165 14.91 -0.48 -1.13
C ARG A 165 13.42 -0.62 -1.41
N GLY A 166 12.57 0.07 -0.65
CA GLY A 166 11.13 0.07 -0.83
C GLY A 166 10.73 0.51 -2.24
N TRP A 167 11.35 1.58 -2.76
CA TRP A 167 11.14 2.05 -4.13
C TRP A 167 11.58 1.05 -5.18
N LEU A 168 12.79 0.49 -5.06
CA LEU A 168 13.31 -0.47 -6.03
C LEU A 168 12.44 -1.74 -6.10
N ASP A 169 12.10 -2.31 -4.94
CA ASP A 169 11.24 -3.49 -4.85
C ASP A 169 9.83 -3.21 -5.42
N ALA A 170 9.28 -2.02 -5.19
CA ALA A 170 7.96 -1.66 -5.70
C ALA A 170 7.95 -1.44 -7.21
N VAL A 171 8.98 -0.81 -7.77
CA VAL A 171 9.13 -0.65 -9.23
C VAL A 171 9.32 -2.01 -9.89
N ASP A 172 10.15 -2.90 -9.33
CA ASP A 172 10.30 -4.28 -9.81
C ASP A 172 8.96 -5.03 -9.79
N GLY A 173 8.18 -4.90 -8.70
CA GLY A 173 6.83 -5.44 -8.60
C GLY A 173 5.87 -4.90 -9.66
N GLN A 174 5.87 -3.59 -9.89
CA GLN A 174 5.05 -2.94 -10.91
C GLN A 174 5.45 -3.38 -12.33
N LEU A 175 6.73 -3.49 -12.62
CA LEU A 175 7.22 -3.94 -13.92
C LEU A 175 6.82 -5.40 -14.19
N ARG A 176 6.83 -6.26 -13.17
CA ARG A 176 6.31 -7.63 -13.27
C ARG A 176 4.82 -7.63 -13.59
N ASP A 177 4.03 -6.86 -12.84
CA ASP A 177 2.58 -6.73 -13.04
C ASP A 177 2.23 -6.27 -14.47
N LEU A 178 2.95 -5.27 -14.99
CA LEU A 178 2.75 -4.73 -16.35
C LEU A 178 3.18 -5.69 -17.47
N THR A 179 4.13 -6.59 -17.22
CA THR A 179 4.68 -7.50 -18.25
C THR A 179 4.08 -8.90 -18.18
N GLU A 180 3.45 -9.24 -17.06
CA GLU A 180 2.82 -10.53 -16.84
C GLU A 180 1.59 -10.71 -17.72
N ARG A 181 1.46 -11.90 -18.32
CA ARG A 181 0.31 -12.26 -19.15
C ARG A 181 -0.54 -13.27 -18.40
N ALA A 182 -1.84 -13.04 -18.30
CA ALA A 182 -2.77 -13.97 -17.65
C ALA A 182 -2.69 -15.42 -18.18
N SER A 183 -2.29 -15.60 -19.45
CA SER A 183 -2.10 -16.92 -20.05
C SER A 183 -0.87 -17.70 -19.53
N ALA A 184 0.12 -17.01 -18.95
CA ALA A 184 1.36 -17.56 -18.45
C ALA A 184 1.56 -17.36 -16.93
N ALA A 185 0.74 -16.51 -16.31
CA ALA A 185 0.77 -16.23 -14.88
C ALA A 185 0.43 -17.48 -14.05
N THR A 186 1.05 -17.60 -12.88
CA THR A 186 0.73 -18.58 -11.84
C THR A 186 0.35 -17.85 -10.56
N PRO A 187 -0.39 -18.49 -9.62
CA PRO A 187 -0.70 -17.86 -8.35
C PRO A 187 0.55 -17.32 -7.62
N GLU A 188 1.67 -18.04 -7.70
CA GLU A 188 2.94 -17.63 -7.08
C GLU A 188 3.59 -16.43 -7.79
N SER A 189 3.47 -16.32 -9.11
CA SER A 189 4.04 -15.18 -9.83
C SER A 189 3.27 -13.89 -9.54
N VAL A 190 1.93 -13.97 -9.46
CA VAL A 190 1.07 -12.86 -9.05
C VAL A 190 1.37 -12.44 -7.61
N LEU A 191 1.50 -13.40 -6.67
CA LEU A 191 1.87 -13.06 -5.28
C LEU A 191 3.26 -12.40 -5.20
N ARG A 192 4.24 -12.82 -6.01
CA ARG A 192 5.54 -12.13 -6.10
C ARG A 192 5.42 -10.72 -6.65
N ALA A 193 4.52 -10.47 -7.60
CA ALA A 193 4.23 -9.11 -8.06
C ALA A 193 3.62 -8.28 -6.92
N TYR A 194 2.66 -8.84 -6.16
CA TYR A 194 2.02 -8.16 -5.03
C TYR A 194 3.00 -7.87 -3.90
N GLU A 195 3.92 -8.80 -3.61
CA GLU A 195 4.99 -8.62 -2.64
C GLU A 195 5.89 -7.43 -2.98
N GLY A 196 6.16 -7.18 -4.26
CA GLY A 196 6.88 -6.00 -4.73
C GLY A 196 5.99 -4.77 -4.71
N LYS A 197 4.94 -4.73 -5.54
CA LYS A 197 4.10 -3.55 -5.81
C LYS A 197 3.52 -2.93 -4.54
N THR A 198 2.78 -3.72 -3.77
CA THR A 198 2.07 -3.24 -2.56
C THR A 198 2.73 -3.74 -1.28
N GLY A 199 3.41 -4.88 -1.29
CA GLY A 199 4.15 -5.40 -0.15
C GLY A 199 5.35 -4.54 0.22
N ALA A 200 6.14 -4.07 -0.76
CA ALA A 200 7.35 -3.30 -0.50
C ALA A 200 7.13 -1.97 0.24
N PRO A 201 6.16 -1.10 -0.12
CA PRO A 201 5.93 0.14 0.63
C PRO A 201 5.48 -0.10 2.08
N TYR A 202 4.66 -1.14 2.32
CA TYR A 202 4.29 -1.52 3.70
C TYR A 202 5.50 -2.09 4.47
N ALA A 203 6.36 -2.87 3.80
CA ALA A 203 7.60 -3.39 4.37
C ALA A 203 8.57 -2.25 4.74
N MET A 204 8.75 -1.28 3.84
CA MET A 204 9.53 -0.06 4.04
C MET A 204 9.03 0.72 5.26
N ALA A 205 7.72 0.96 5.36
CA ALA A 205 7.15 1.73 6.48
C ALA A 205 7.36 1.03 7.83
N ALA A 206 7.12 -0.29 7.90
CA ALA A 206 7.32 -1.07 9.12
C ALA A 206 8.80 -1.15 9.52
N ALA A 207 9.69 -1.47 8.57
CA ALA A 207 11.13 -1.54 8.82
C ALA A 207 11.71 -0.18 9.22
N SER A 208 11.33 0.90 8.53
CA SER A 208 11.77 2.27 8.84
C SER A 208 11.34 2.70 10.24
N ALA A 209 10.11 2.36 10.65
CA ALA A 209 9.63 2.64 12.00
C ALA A 209 10.43 1.89 13.08
N ALA A 210 10.79 0.64 12.82
CA ALA A 210 11.65 -0.15 13.71
C ALA A 210 13.09 0.39 13.76
N CYS A 211 13.67 0.79 12.62
CA CYS A 211 14.97 1.46 12.56
C CYS A 211 14.98 2.74 13.38
N LEU A 212 13.93 3.57 13.24
CA LEU A 212 13.79 4.81 13.98
C LEU A 212 13.66 4.59 15.50
N ALA A 213 13.04 3.49 15.90
CA ALA A 213 12.94 3.07 17.29
C ALA A 213 14.24 2.49 17.87
N GLY A 214 15.29 2.32 17.05
CA GLY A 214 16.57 1.75 17.47
C GLY A 214 16.58 0.22 17.54
N ALA A 215 15.66 -0.45 16.84
CA ALA A 215 15.61 -1.91 16.81
C ALA A 215 16.83 -2.52 16.11
N ASP A 216 17.23 -3.72 16.56
CA ASP A 216 18.28 -4.51 15.93
C ASP A 216 17.85 -5.06 14.55
N ASP A 217 18.82 -5.54 13.76
CA ASP A 217 18.59 -5.99 12.39
C ASP A 217 17.64 -7.19 12.28
N GLY A 218 17.61 -8.06 13.31
CA GLY A 218 16.69 -9.19 13.36
C GLY A 218 15.25 -8.72 13.49
N ARG A 219 15.00 -7.78 14.41
CA ARG A 219 13.69 -7.16 14.60
C ARG A 219 13.26 -6.36 13.38
N VAL A 220 14.14 -5.53 12.82
CA VAL A 220 13.85 -4.77 11.58
C VAL A 220 13.48 -5.71 10.43
N THR A 221 14.18 -6.84 10.30
CA THR A 221 13.86 -7.85 9.28
C THR A 221 12.52 -8.54 9.51
N GLY A 222 12.17 -8.82 10.77
CA GLY A 222 10.84 -9.32 11.14
C GLY A 222 9.74 -8.32 10.79
N TRP A 223 9.92 -7.03 11.11
CA TRP A 223 8.97 -5.96 10.76
C TRP A 223 8.83 -5.76 9.26
N ARG A 224 9.94 -5.84 8.51
CA ARG A 224 9.91 -5.82 7.04
C ARG A 224 9.07 -6.97 6.50
N SER A 225 9.24 -8.17 7.04
CA SER A 225 8.49 -9.36 6.63
C SER A 225 7.00 -9.25 6.96
N PHE A 226 6.67 -8.72 8.14
CA PHE A 226 5.29 -8.46 8.54
C PHE A 226 4.64 -7.40 7.64
N GLY A 227 5.28 -6.26 7.42
CA GLY A 227 4.79 -5.20 6.54
C GLY A 227 4.52 -5.74 5.13
N ARG A 228 5.45 -6.53 4.57
CA ARG A 228 5.25 -7.17 3.25
C ARG A 228 4.02 -8.07 3.23
N ALA A 229 3.85 -8.93 4.23
CA ALA A 229 2.68 -9.81 4.33
C ALA A 229 1.36 -9.02 4.43
N LEU A 230 1.33 -7.95 5.23
CA LEU A 230 0.16 -7.07 5.34
C LEU A 230 -0.15 -6.37 4.00
N GLY A 231 0.88 -5.91 3.29
CA GLY A 231 0.71 -5.30 1.96
C GLY A 231 0.13 -6.27 0.93
N VAL A 232 0.56 -7.53 0.91
CA VAL A 232 -0.04 -8.56 0.03
C VAL A 232 -1.52 -8.76 0.34
N LEU A 233 -1.90 -8.86 1.62
CA LEU A 233 -3.31 -8.95 2.03
C LEU A 233 -4.11 -7.73 1.59
N ARG A 234 -3.52 -6.53 1.67
CA ARG A 234 -4.15 -5.28 1.20
C ARG A 234 -4.37 -5.26 -0.30
N GLN A 235 -3.44 -5.81 -1.09
CA GLN A 235 -3.62 -5.93 -2.54
C GLN A 235 -4.76 -6.87 -2.88
N LEU A 236 -4.83 -8.05 -2.24
CA LEU A 236 -5.94 -9.00 -2.45
C LEU A 236 -7.31 -8.35 -2.14
N VAL A 237 -7.39 -7.56 -1.07
CA VAL A 237 -8.60 -6.77 -0.74
C VAL A 237 -8.89 -5.69 -1.78
N ASN A 238 -7.86 -5.07 -2.36
CA ASN A 238 -8.04 -4.07 -3.41
C ASN A 238 -8.67 -4.71 -4.65
N ASP A 239 -8.14 -5.84 -5.12
CA ASP A 239 -8.67 -6.56 -6.29
C ASP A 239 -10.11 -7.04 -6.02
N GLN A 240 -10.38 -7.53 -4.80
CA GLN A 240 -11.74 -7.93 -4.41
C GLN A 240 -12.71 -6.74 -4.44
N ARG A 241 -12.26 -5.55 -4.03
CA ARG A 241 -13.09 -4.34 -4.09
C ARG A 241 -13.31 -3.86 -5.51
N ASP A 242 -12.35 -4.04 -6.41
CA ASP A 242 -12.55 -3.73 -7.83
C ASP A 242 -13.67 -4.60 -8.42
N ILE A 243 -13.58 -5.92 -8.22
CA ILE A 243 -14.58 -6.85 -8.75
C ILE A 243 -15.97 -6.62 -8.10
N ASP A 244 -16.04 -6.45 -6.77
CA ASP A 244 -17.30 -6.21 -6.04
C ASP A 244 -17.97 -4.89 -6.43
N SER A 245 -17.18 -3.91 -6.87
CA SER A 245 -17.71 -2.59 -7.25
C SER A 245 -18.42 -2.57 -8.60
N GLY A 246 -18.27 -3.63 -9.40
CA GLY A 246 -18.81 -3.71 -10.76
C GLY A 246 -18.07 -2.83 -11.78
N ARG A 247 -17.05 -2.06 -11.38
CA ARG A 247 -16.24 -1.26 -12.32
C ARG A 247 -15.37 -2.15 -13.20
N HIS A 248 -14.86 -3.24 -12.63
CA HIS A 248 -14.01 -4.23 -13.31
C HIS A 248 -12.81 -3.56 -14.00
N GLU A 249 -12.16 -2.61 -13.31
CA GLU A 249 -11.03 -1.84 -13.84
C GLU A 249 -9.86 -2.79 -14.17
N ASP A 250 -9.59 -3.78 -13.30
CA ASP A 250 -8.52 -4.76 -13.53
C ASP A 250 -8.78 -5.60 -14.78
N LEU A 251 -10.02 -6.02 -15.01
CA LEU A 251 -10.40 -6.76 -16.21
C LEU A 251 -10.36 -5.88 -17.47
N ALA A 252 -10.70 -4.59 -17.35
CA ALA A 252 -10.60 -3.64 -18.45
C ALA A 252 -9.14 -3.36 -18.83
N ASN A 253 -8.24 -3.32 -17.85
CA ASN A 253 -6.81 -3.12 -18.06
C ASN A 253 -6.14 -4.39 -18.62
N GLY A 254 -6.73 -5.56 -18.37
CA GLY A 254 -6.18 -6.86 -18.74
C GLY A 254 -5.20 -7.39 -17.68
N THR A 255 -5.32 -6.90 -16.45
CA THR A 255 -4.48 -7.28 -15.31
C THR A 255 -4.68 -8.77 -14.97
N ALA A 256 -3.61 -9.45 -14.60
CA ALA A 256 -3.61 -10.85 -14.18
C ALA A 256 -3.79 -10.96 -12.66
N THR A 257 -4.96 -10.56 -12.13
CA THR A 257 -5.21 -10.59 -10.68
C THR A 257 -5.21 -12.01 -10.11
N TYR A 258 -4.95 -12.14 -8.81
CA TYR A 258 -4.84 -13.47 -8.19
C TYR A 258 -6.11 -14.31 -8.35
N LEU A 259 -7.30 -13.72 -8.17
CA LEU A 259 -8.58 -14.45 -8.34
C LEU A 259 -8.75 -14.96 -9.78
N LEU A 260 -8.39 -14.15 -10.78
CA LEU A 260 -8.43 -14.58 -12.18
C LEU A 260 -7.46 -15.74 -12.43
N VAL A 261 -6.21 -15.63 -11.96
CA VAL A 261 -5.20 -16.68 -12.16
C VAL A 261 -5.55 -17.95 -11.38
N HIS A 262 -6.17 -17.83 -10.20
CA HIS A 262 -6.71 -18.94 -9.43
C HIS A 262 -7.79 -19.69 -10.23
N LEU A 263 -8.77 -18.97 -10.78
CA LEU A 263 -9.77 -19.53 -11.69
C LEU A 263 -9.12 -20.22 -12.90
N LEU A 264 -8.20 -19.55 -13.59
CA LEU A 264 -7.55 -20.12 -14.77
C LEU A 264 -6.76 -21.39 -14.49
N THR A 265 -6.27 -21.56 -13.26
CA THR A 265 -5.51 -22.74 -12.83
C THR A 265 -6.42 -23.91 -12.44
N SER A 266 -7.64 -23.64 -11.98
CA SER A 266 -8.62 -24.69 -11.64
C SER A 266 -9.41 -25.21 -12.84
N LEU A 267 -9.49 -24.42 -13.92
CA LEU A 267 -10.28 -24.78 -15.11
C LEU A 267 -9.62 -25.86 -15.99
N PRO A 268 -10.41 -26.81 -16.54
CA PRO A 268 -9.96 -27.70 -17.61
C PRO A 268 -9.49 -26.92 -18.85
N ALA A 269 -8.59 -27.50 -19.65
CA ALA A 269 -7.93 -26.82 -20.78
C ALA A 269 -8.89 -26.13 -21.78
N GLY A 270 -10.06 -26.73 -22.06
CA GLY A 270 -11.09 -26.12 -22.91
C GLY A 270 -11.66 -24.83 -22.31
N ARG A 271 -12.18 -24.93 -21.08
CA ARG A 271 -12.74 -23.80 -20.32
C ARG A 271 -11.70 -22.72 -20.02
N ARG A 272 -10.45 -23.12 -19.78
CA ARG A 272 -9.33 -22.18 -19.61
C ARG A 272 -9.11 -21.32 -20.85
N ARG A 273 -9.19 -21.89 -22.06
CA ARG A 273 -9.08 -21.12 -23.31
C ARG A 273 -10.24 -20.15 -23.48
N GLU A 274 -11.45 -20.56 -23.12
CA GLU A 274 -12.63 -19.69 -23.14
C GLU A 274 -12.47 -18.51 -22.17
N ALA A 275 -12.06 -18.77 -20.92
CA ALA A 275 -11.80 -17.73 -19.92
C ALA A 275 -10.71 -16.74 -20.38
N LEU A 276 -9.63 -17.23 -21.02
CA LEU A 276 -8.59 -16.36 -21.59
C LEU A 276 -9.11 -15.52 -22.77
N ALA A 277 -10.00 -16.07 -23.60
CA ALA A 277 -10.64 -15.31 -24.67
C ALA A 277 -11.57 -14.22 -24.11
N LEU A 278 -12.34 -14.54 -23.06
CA LEU A 278 -13.15 -13.56 -22.33
C LEU A 278 -12.28 -12.48 -21.71
N HIS A 279 -11.15 -12.82 -21.08
CA HIS A 279 -10.21 -11.86 -20.50
C HIS A 279 -9.62 -10.91 -21.56
N ALA A 280 -9.23 -11.44 -22.72
CA ALA A 280 -8.76 -10.61 -23.83
C ALA A 280 -9.87 -9.66 -24.33
N ALA A 281 -11.11 -10.15 -24.45
CA ALA A 281 -12.25 -9.35 -24.87
C ALA A 281 -12.72 -8.33 -23.82
N ALA A 282 -12.50 -8.62 -22.53
CA ALA A 282 -12.88 -7.79 -21.39
C ALA A 282 -12.26 -6.39 -21.44
N ARG A 283 -11.14 -6.20 -22.14
CA ARG A 283 -10.54 -4.88 -22.35
C ARG A 283 -11.44 -3.91 -23.11
N HIS A 284 -12.31 -4.44 -23.97
CA HIS A 284 -13.12 -3.64 -24.90
C HIS A 284 -14.61 -3.97 -24.84
N SER A 285 -15.03 -4.99 -24.09
CA SER A 285 -16.41 -5.45 -24.02
C SER A 285 -16.90 -5.53 -22.59
N GLY A 286 -17.92 -4.71 -22.27
CA GLY A 286 -18.60 -4.76 -20.98
C GLY A 286 -19.33 -6.09 -20.73
N SER A 287 -19.87 -6.73 -21.77
CA SER A 287 -20.49 -8.05 -21.63
C SER A 287 -19.46 -9.14 -21.36
N ALA A 288 -18.30 -9.11 -22.00
CA ALA A 288 -17.21 -10.05 -21.70
C ALA A 288 -16.67 -9.84 -20.27
N ARG A 289 -16.58 -8.58 -19.80
CA ARG A 289 -16.25 -8.27 -18.40
C ARG A 289 -17.25 -8.88 -17.43
N ALA A 290 -18.54 -8.67 -17.67
CA ALA A 290 -19.59 -9.20 -16.80
C ALA A 290 -19.62 -10.73 -16.80
N GLU A 291 -19.43 -11.37 -17.95
CA GLU A 291 -19.40 -12.83 -18.07
C GLU A 291 -18.20 -13.44 -17.33
N LEU A 292 -17.00 -12.89 -17.53
CA LEU A 292 -15.80 -13.36 -16.83
C LEU A 292 -15.90 -13.10 -15.31
N ALA A 293 -16.41 -11.93 -14.90
CA ALA A 293 -16.65 -11.63 -13.50
C ALA A 293 -17.62 -12.64 -12.87
N ALA A 294 -18.67 -13.05 -13.57
CA ALA A 294 -19.59 -14.08 -13.08
C ALA A 294 -18.89 -15.44 -12.87
N TRP A 295 -17.93 -15.82 -13.71
CA TRP A 295 -17.14 -17.05 -13.49
C TRP A 295 -16.19 -16.91 -12.30
N MET A 296 -15.59 -15.73 -12.11
CA MET A 296 -14.69 -15.45 -10.98
C MET A 296 -15.43 -15.41 -9.64
N LEU A 297 -16.70 -14.99 -9.65
CA LEU A 297 -17.56 -14.85 -8.47
C LEU A 297 -18.45 -16.08 -8.23
N ASP A 298 -18.25 -17.16 -8.96
CA ASP A 298 -18.90 -18.44 -8.70
C ASP A 298 -18.52 -18.97 -7.30
N GLU A 299 -19.49 -19.55 -6.58
CA GLU A 299 -19.34 -19.94 -5.17
C GLU A 299 -18.20 -20.95 -4.97
N GLU A 300 -18.06 -21.96 -5.85
CA GLU A 300 -17.00 -22.96 -5.75
C GLU A 300 -15.61 -22.34 -5.98
N VAL A 301 -15.53 -21.34 -6.86
CA VAL A 301 -14.30 -20.60 -7.15
C VAL A 301 -13.90 -19.74 -5.95
N LEU A 302 -14.87 -19.03 -5.37
CA LEU A 302 -14.64 -18.16 -4.20
C LEU A 302 -14.25 -18.97 -2.95
N ASP A 303 -14.84 -20.14 -2.72
CA ASP A 303 -14.47 -21.01 -1.61
C ASP A 303 -13.05 -21.54 -1.75
N SER A 304 -12.69 -22.01 -2.95
CA SER A 304 -11.33 -22.46 -3.25
C SER A 304 -10.30 -21.32 -3.17
N TYR A 305 -10.68 -20.12 -3.61
CA TYR A 305 -9.85 -18.91 -3.49
C TYR A 305 -9.66 -18.48 -2.03
N ALA A 306 -10.71 -18.50 -1.22
CA ALA A 306 -10.64 -18.19 0.19
C ALA A 306 -9.68 -19.16 0.91
N ALA A 307 -9.77 -20.45 0.59
CA ALA A 307 -8.87 -21.47 1.13
C ALA A 307 -7.40 -21.26 0.72
N SER A 308 -7.14 -20.79 -0.51
CA SER A 308 -5.78 -20.52 -0.99
C SER A 308 -5.16 -19.26 -0.37
N VAL A 309 -5.97 -18.29 0.01
CA VAL A 309 -5.52 -17.03 0.63
C VAL A 309 -5.38 -17.12 2.16
N ALA A 310 -6.17 -17.96 2.84
CA ALA A 310 -6.16 -18.08 4.31
C ALA A 310 -4.75 -18.23 4.93
N PRO A 311 -3.81 -19.03 4.38
CA PRO A 311 -2.45 -19.17 4.91
C PRO A 311 -1.65 -17.86 4.95
N LEU A 312 -1.99 -16.86 4.12
CA LEU A 312 -1.34 -15.55 4.10
C LEU A 312 -1.71 -14.72 5.34
N GLY A 313 -2.98 -14.78 5.78
CA GLY A 313 -3.43 -14.18 7.03
C GLY A 313 -2.74 -14.81 8.24
N ASP A 314 -2.70 -16.14 8.28
CA ASP A 314 -2.02 -16.88 9.34
C ASP A 314 -0.53 -16.55 9.41
N ARG A 315 0.12 -16.34 8.26
CA ARG A 315 1.52 -15.92 8.20
C ARG A 315 1.72 -14.55 8.85
N ALA A 316 0.87 -13.57 8.55
CA ALA A 316 0.95 -12.24 9.17
C ALA A 316 0.81 -12.32 10.69
N HIS A 317 -0.14 -13.11 11.20
CA HIS A 317 -0.29 -13.34 12.64
C HIS A 317 0.89 -14.09 13.27
N ARG A 318 1.46 -15.10 12.59
CA ARG A 318 2.67 -15.79 13.07
C ARG A 318 3.83 -14.82 13.21
N LEU A 319 4.03 -13.93 12.25
CA LEU A 319 5.08 -12.91 12.30
C LEU A 319 4.92 -11.97 13.50
N LEU A 320 3.70 -11.50 13.79
CA LEU A 320 3.43 -10.68 14.97
C LEU A 320 3.70 -11.42 16.29
N ARG A 321 3.33 -12.70 16.39
CA ARG A 321 3.64 -13.53 17.57
C ARG A 321 5.15 -13.69 17.77
N LEU A 322 5.91 -13.85 16.70
CA LEU A 322 7.37 -13.97 16.76
C LEU A 322 8.05 -12.65 17.13
N LEU A 323 7.54 -11.53 16.63
CA LEU A 323 8.06 -10.20 16.94
C LEU A 323 7.83 -9.81 18.40
N GLY A 324 6.65 -10.14 18.94
CA GLY A 324 6.27 -9.79 20.31
C GLY A 324 6.36 -8.28 20.59
N GLY A 325 6.35 -7.92 21.87
CA GLY A 325 6.44 -6.52 22.31
C GLY A 325 5.31 -6.17 23.27
N GLU A 326 4.97 -4.89 23.34
CA GLU A 326 3.90 -4.40 24.21
C GLU A 326 2.54 -5.05 23.82
N PRO A 327 1.85 -5.72 24.76
CA PRO A 327 0.63 -6.47 24.46
C PRO A 327 -0.46 -5.66 23.77
N ASP A 328 -0.70 -4.41 24.17
CA ASP A 328 -1.76 -3.60 23.56
C ASP A 328 -1.42 -3.25 22.12
N ARG A 329 -0.19 -2.78 21.83
CA ARG A 329 0.24 -2.47 20.45
C ARG A 329 0.19 -3.70 19.55
N ILE A 330 0.63 -4.85 20.05
CA ILE A 330 0.58 -6.11 19.29
C ILE A 330 -0.86 -6.51 19.02
N ARG A 331 -1.78 -6.41 19.99
CA ARG A 331 -3.23 -6.64 19.77
C ARG A 331 -3.78 -5.72 18.68
N GLU A 332 -3.36 -4.47 18.63
CA GLU A 332 -3.80 -3.50 17.61
C GLU A 332 -3.26 -3.85 16.22
N LEU A 333 -2.03 -4.36 16.13
CA LEU A 333 -1.45 -4.87 14.89
C LEU A 333 -2.16 -6.15 14.40
N HIS A 334 -2.53 -7.05 15.32
CA HIS A 334 -3.39 -8.18 14.99
C HIS A 334 -4.73 -7.71 14.42
N ARG A 335 -5.37 -6.71 15.06
CA ARG A 335 -6.62 -6.14 14.56
C ARG A 335 -6.48 -5.55 13.16
N LEU A 336 -5.35 -4.92 12.82
CA LEU A 336 -5.13 -4.45 11.44
C LEU A 336 -5.12 -5.59 10.41
N VAL A 337 -4.57 -6.75 10.78
CA VAL A 337 -4.61 -7.95 9.95
C VAL A 337 -6.05 -8.46 9.84
N ASP A 338 -6.75 -8.61 10.97
CA ASP A 338 -8.14 -9.10 11.02
C ASP A 338 -9.08 -8.22 10.21
N GLU A 339 -8.99 -6.90 10.37
CA GLU A 339 -9.76 -5.92 9.60
C GLU A 339 -9.48 -6.03 8.09
N THR A 340 -8.26 -6.38 7.70
CA THR A 340 -7.89 -6.57 6.28
C THR A 340 -8.49 -7.88 5.77
N VAL A 341 -8.26 -8.98 6.48
CA VAL A 341 -8.75 -10.32 6.09
C VAL A 341 -10.27 -10.39 6.07
N GLY A 342 -10.96 -9.67 6.97
CA GLY A 342 -12.44 -9.60 7.01
C GLY A 342 -13.09 -9.00 5.77
N HIS A 343 -12.31 -8.44 4.83
CA HIS A 343 -12.80 -7.99 3.54
C HIS A 343 -12.67 -9.04 2.42
N LEU A 344 -11.98 -10.15 2.66
CA LEU A 344 -11.80 -11.24 1.68
C LEU A 344 -12.96 -12.25 1.72
N PRO A 345 -13.24 -12.97 0.62
CA PRO A 345 -14.22 -14.06 0.59
C PRO A 345 -13.95 -15.14 1.66
N GLY A 346 -14.99 -15.84 2.11
CA GLY A 346 -14.90 -16.88 3.16
C GLY A 346 -14.82 -16.37 4.60
N SER A 347 -14.31 -15.16 4.84
CA SER A 347 -14.27 -14.56 6.20
C SER A 347 -15.65 -14.12 6.73
N ARG A 348 -16.60 -13.84 5.83
CA ARG A 348 -17.99 -13.47 6.16
C ARG A 348 -18.83 -14.66 6.63
N LEU A 349 -18.46 -15.90 6.28
CA LEU A 349 -19.20 -17.11 6.65
C LEU A 349 -18.92 -17.56 8.11
N ALA A 350 -17.78 -17.15 8.68
CA ALA A 350 -17.40 -17.48 10.07
C ALA A 350 -18.11 -16.60 11.13
N VAL A 351 -18.82 -15.55 10.74
CA VAL A 351 -19.57 -14.66 11.66
C VAL A 351 -21.08 -14.98 11.66
N ALA A 352 -21.52 -15.87 10.76
CA ALA A 352 -22.92 -16.30 10.64
C ALA A 352 -23.17 -17.74 11.10
N SER A 353 -22.19 -18.38 11.77
CA SER A 353 -22.30 -19.74 12.32
C SER A 353 -22.29 -19.77 13.84
#